data_AF-F1LB37-F1
#
_entry.id   AF-F1LB37-F1
#
_cell.length_a   1.000
_cell.length_b   1.000
_cell.length_c   1.000
_cell.angle_alpha   90.00
_cell.angle_beta   90.00
_cell.angle_gamma   90.00
#
_symmetry.space_group_name_H-M   'P 1'
#
loop_
_entity.id
_entity.type
_entity.pdbx_description
1 polymer ?
#
loop_
_entity_poly.entity_id
_entity_poly.type
_entity_poly.pdbx_seq_one_letter_code
_entity_poly.pdbx_strand_id
1 'polypeptide(L)'
;MSSSESNSAALIAATAGVVVVSSFAVYLLMKKRTCCGFCPSAMKKSVTLLDPQAKYALPLLSKEIVSHDTRRFRFKLPSEKHVLGLPIGQHIYLSAKVDGKLTVRPYTPISSDDDSGFVELMVKVYFKNVHPKFPDGGKMSQHLDSLKIGDTIDFRGPSGLIIYEGKGYFAVKPSKTADAVRRRFKNVGMIAGGTGITPMLQVYTLVFIFITLTQPLQFSSLRRKISFLSYRAG
;
A
#
# COMPACT_ATOMS: atom_id res chain seq x y z
N MET A 1 -69.38 -32.72 -33.28
CA MET A 1 -68.11 -32.06 -33.66
C MET A 1 -67.48 -31.25 -32.52
N SER A 2 -67.85 -31.41 -31.24
CA SER A 2 -67.28 -30.62 -30.13
C SER A 2 -66.26 -31.37 -29.24
N SER A 3 -66.00 -32.67 -29.48
CA SER A 3 -65.16 -33.50 -28.61
C SER A 3 -63.69 -33.58 -29.01
N SER A 4 -63.30 -33.05 -30.18
CA SER A 4 -61.90 -33.07 -30.66
C SER A 4 -61.12 -31.82 -30.27
N GLU A 5 -61.76 -30.65 -30.12
CA GLU A 5 -61.07 -29.40 -29.74
C GLU A 5 -60.68 -29.36 -28.25
N SER A 6 -61.48 -29.97 -27.36
CA SER A 6 -61.19 -29.98 -25.91
C SER A 6 -59.92 -30.76 -25.57
N ASN A 7 -59.65 -31.84 -26.30
CA ASN A 7 -58.48 -32.69 -26.05
C ASN A 7 -57.19 -32.07 -26.57
N SER A 8 -57.25 -31.34 -27.70
CA SER A 8 -56.11 -30.60 -28.24
C SER A 8 -55.69 -29.45 -27.32
N ALA A 9 -56.64 -28.70 -26.77
CA ALA A 9 -56.35 -27.62 -25.83
C ALA A 9 -55.72 -28.13 -24.51
N ALA A 10 -56.22 -29.25 -23.98
CA ALA A 10 -55.65 -29.89 -22.80
C ALA A 10 -54.22 -30.42 -23.05
N LEU A 11 -53.96 -30.98 -24.23
CA LEU A 11 -52.64 -31.47 -24.63
C LEU A 11 -51.62 -30.33 -24.81
N ILE A 12 -52.05 -29.20 -25.38
CA ILE A 12 -51.21 -28.00 -25.53
C ILE A 12 -50.90 -27.38 -24.17
N ALA A 13 -51.88 -27.30 -23.26
CA ALA A 13 -51.66 -26.79 -21.91
C ALA A 13 -50.71 -27.68 -21.09
N ALA A 14 -50.86 -29.01 -21.21
CA ALA A 14 -49.98 -29.97 -20.54
C ALA A 14 -48.53 -29.89 -21.06
N THR A 15 -48.34 -29.82 -22.38
CA THR A 15 -47.01 -29.71 -22.99
C THR A 15 -46.34 -28.38 -22.68
N ALA A 16 -47.09 -27.26 -22.72
CA ALA A 16 -46.57 -25.96 -22.31
C ALA A 16 -46.13 -25.94 -20.84
N GLY A 17 -46.93 -26.55 -19.95
CA GLY A 17 -46.58 -26.68 -18.52
C GLY A 17 -45.26 -27.43 -18.30
N VAL A 18 -45.06 -28.56 -18.99
CA VAL A 18 -43.83 -29.37 -18.88
C VAL A 18 -42.60 -28.62 -19.42
N VAL A 19 -42.75 -27.85 -20.51
CA VAL A 19 -41.65 -27.03 -21.06
C VAL A 19 -41.28 -25.91 -20.10
N VAL A 20 -42.24 -25.23 -19.49
CA VAL A 20 -41.97 -24.15 -18.53
C VAL A 20 -41.29 -24.69 -17.27
N VAL A 21 -41.77 -25.82 -16.72
CA VAL A 21 -41.18 -26.42 -15.51
C VAL A 21 -39.77 -26.94 -15.77
N SER A 22 -39.52 -27.58 -16.93
CA SER A 22 -38.19 -28.06 -17.29
C SER A 22 -37.22 -26.90 -17.54
N SER A 23 -37.65 -25.85 -18.23
CA SER A 23 -36.86 -24.63 -18.45
C SER A 23 -36.50 -23.93 -17.14
N PHE A 24 -37.47 -23.83 -16.21
CA PHE A 24 -37.25 -23.22 -14.91
C PHE A 24 -36.33 -24.07 -14.02
N ALA A 25 -36.46 -25.40 -14.06
CA ALA A 25 -35.58 -26.33 -13.36
C ALA A 25 -34.14 -26.27 -13.90
N VAL A 26 -33.97 -26.21 -15.23
CA VAL A 26 -32.66 -26.03 -15.88
C VAL A 26 -32.06 -24.66 -15.52
N TYR A 27 -32.86 -23.59 -15.53
CA TYR A 27 -32.42 -22.25 -15.11
C TYR A 27 -31.94 -22.24 -13.65
N LEU A 28 -32.67 -22.88 -12.73
CA LEU A 28 -32.26 -23.02 -11.33
C LEU A 28 -30.99 -23.88 -11.17
N LEU A 29 -30.85 -24.95 -11.96
CA LEU A 29 -29.64 -25.79 -11.96
C LEU A 29 -28.42 -25.06 -12.54
N MET A 30 -28.59 -24.23 -13.58
CA MET A 30 -27.53 -23.39 -14.15
C MET A 30 -27.13 -22.26 -13.20
N LYS A 31 -28.07 -21.68 -12.45
CA LYS A 31 -27.78 -20.72 -11.37
C LYS A 31 -27.00 -21.35 -10.21
N LYS A 32 -27.25 -22.64 -9.91
CA LYS A 32 -26.51 -23.37 -8.85
C LYS A 32 -25.07 -23.72 -9.26
N ARG A 33 -24.79 -23.89 -10.57
CA ARG A 33 -23.45 -24.16 -11.12
C ARG A 33 -22.58 -22.91 -11.32
N THR A 34 -23.16 -21.71 -11.36
CA THR A 34 -22.41 -20.45 -11.48
C THR A 34 -21.93 -19.87 -10.15
N CYS A 35 -22.27 -20.51 -9.02
CA CYS A 35 -21.67 -20.22 -7.71
C CYS A 35 -20.44 -21.10 -7.41
N CYS A 36 -19.63 -21.38 -8.44
CA CYS A 36 -18.27 -21.90 -8.30
C CYS A 36 -17.27 -20.90 -8.89
N GLY A 37 -17.56 -19.60 -8.77
CA GLY A 37 -16.60 -18.56 -9.09
C GLY A 37 -15.70 -18.36 -7.89
N PHE A 38 -14.53 -19.00 -7.92
CA PHE A 38 -13.32 -18.67 -7.16
C PHE A 38 -13.52 -17.46 -6.23
N CYS A 39 -14.02 -17.67 -5.01
CA CYS A 39 -13.83 -16.68 -3.96
C CYS A 39 -12.33 -16.76 -3.66
N PRO A 40 -11.51 -15.76 -3.99
CA PRO A 40 -10.25 -15.65 -3.28
C PRO A 40 -10.70 -15.38 -1.86
N SER A 41 -10.66 -16.39 -1.00
CA SER A 41 -10.67 -16.15 0.43
C SER A 41 -9.59 -15.10 0.63
N ALA A 42 -9.99 -13.90 1.05
CA ALA A 42 -9.04 -12.84 1.37
C ALA A 42 -8.21 -13.40 2.52
N MET A 43 -7.10 -14.08 2.20
CA MET A 43 -6.18 -14.59 3.20
C MET A 43 -5.76 -13.36 3.98
N LYS A 44 -6.19 -13.28 5.25
CA LYS A 44 -5.80 -12.19 6.15
C LYS A 44 -4.28 -12.13 6.14
N LYS A 45 -3.72 -11.11 5.50
CA LYS A 45 -2.28 -10.89 5.46
C LYS A 45 -1.80 -10.70 6.89
N SER A 46 -0.74 -11.40 7.28
CA SER A 46 -0.17 -11.28 8.62
C SER A 46 0.54 -9.92 8.73
N VAL A 47 0.40 -9.23 9.85
CA VAL A 47 0.99 -7.89 10.04
C VAL A 47 2.25 -8.00 10.90
N THR A 48 3.31 -7.33 10.47
CA THR A 48 4.60 -7.34 11.19
C THR A 48 4.59 -6.39 12.38
N LEU A 49 4.19 -5.14 12.17
CA LEU A 49 4.20 -4.09 13.18
C LEU A 49 2.94 -4.13 14.07
N LEU A 50 2.88 -5.12 14.96
CA LEU A 50 1.74 -5.30 15.87
C LEU A 50 1.76 -4.32 17.05
N ASP A 51 2.93 -4.10 17.64
CA ASP A 51 3.14 -3.15 18.74
C ASP A 51 4.01 -1.97 18.28
N PRO A 52 3.48 -0.73 18.30
CA PRO A 52 4.22 0.48 17.97
C PRO A 52 5.51 0.73 18.77
N GLN A 53 5.66 0.13 19.96
CA GLN A 53 6.85 0.26 20.79
C GLN A 53 7.84 -0.89 20.65
N ALA A 54 7.38 -2.05 20.20
CA ALA A 54 8.23 -3.21 20.00
C ALA A 54 9.24 -2.98 18.85
N LYS A 55 10.39 -3.63 18.99
CA LYS A 55 11.44 -3.63 17.97
C LYS A 55 11.41 -4.94 17.21
N TYR A 56 11.41 -4.83 15.88
CA TYR A 56 11.42 -5.95 14.96
C TYR A 56 12.73 -5.92 14.20
N ALA A 57 13.64 -6.85 14.51
CA ALA A 57 14.91 -6.97 13.81
C ALA A 57 14.69 -7.61 12.44
N LEU A 58 14.74 -6.81 11.37
CA LEU A 58 14.49 -7.29 10.02
C LEU A 58 15.81 -7.42 9.24
N PRO A 59 16.09 -8.57 8.60
CA PRO A 59 17.32 -8.78 7.86
C PRO A 59 17.26 -8.09 6.50
N LEU A 60 18.40 -7.54 6.07
CA LEU A 60 18.58 -6.97 4.75
C LEU A 60 18.60 -8.08 3.70
N LEU A 61 17.64 -8.06 2.77
CA LEU A 61 17.56 -8.98 1.63
C LEU A 61 18.41 -8.53 0.46
N SER A 62 18.31 -7.25 0.10
CA SER A 62 19.03 -6.69 -1.03
C SER A 62 19.30 -5.20 -0.84
N LYS A 63 20.39 -4.75 -1.47
CA LYS A 63 20.82 -3.36 -1.53
C LYS A 63 21.19 -3.02 -2.96
N GLU A 64 20.51 -2.04 -3.53
CA GLU A 64 20.70 -1.61 -4.90
C GLU A 64 21.15 -0.14 -4.95
N ILE A 65 22.07 0.14 -5.87
CA ILE A 65 22.60 1.47 -6.14
C ILE A 65 21.70 2.15 -7.16
N VAL A 66 20.95 3.18 -6.72
CA VAL A 66 20.05 3.94 -7.60
C VAL A 66 20.76 5.16 -8.20
N SER A 67 21.64 5.80 -7.43
CA SER A 67 22.50 6.90 -7.89
C SER A 67 23.82 6.90 -7.11
N HIS A 68 24.68 7.90 -7.29
CA HIS A 68 25.91 8.05 -6.51
C HIS A 68 25.67 8.04 -4.99
N ASP A 69 24.61 8.70 -4.53
CA ASP A 69 24.28 8.89 -3.11
C ASP A 69 22.95 8.26 -2.69
N THR A 70 22.27 7.52 -3.56
CA THR A 70 20.93 6.97 -3.27
C THR A 70 20.92 5.46 -3.40
N ARG A 71 20.32 4.80 -2.42
CA ARG A 71 20.23 3.33 -2.34
C ARG A 71 18.79 2.90 -2.10
N ARG A 72 18.43 1.77 -2.70
CA ARG A 72 17.20 1.04 -2.40
C ARG A 72 17.54 -0.16 -1.54
N PHE A 73 16.97 -0.21 -0.34
CA PHE A 73 17.15 -1.29 0.63
C PHE A 73 15.86 -2.10 0.73
N ARG A 74 15.95 -3.41 0.61
CA ARG A 74 14.84 -4.32 0.83
C ARG A 74 15.10 -5.17 2.06
N PHE A 75 14.20 -5.14 3.03
CA PHE A 75 14.29 -5.95 4.25
C PHE A 75 13.24 -7.05 4.25
N LYS A 76 13.58 -8.22 4.79
CA LYS A 76 12.67 -9.37 4.89
C LYS A 76 11.67 -9.15 6.01
N LEU A 77 10.40 -9.45 5.75
CA LEU A 77 9.39 -9.57 6.80
C LEU A 77 9.41 -10.99 7.39
N PRO A 78 8.74 -11.25 8.54
CA PRO A 78 8.78 -12.56 9.21
C PRO A 78 8.37 -13.74 8.32
N SER A 79 7.47 -13.52 7.35
CA SER A 79 7.18 -14.50 6.30
C SER A 79 6.80 -13.82 5.00
N GLU A 80 6.79 -14.58 3.89
CA GLU A 80 6.39 -14.09 2.56
C GLU A 80 4.93 -13.59 2.50
N LYS A 81 4.10 -14.02 3.45
CA LYS A 81 2.70 -13.60 3.59
C LYS A 81 2.52 -12.38 4.49
N HIS A 82 3.59 -11.94 5.17
CA HIS A 82 3.52 -10.77 6.02
C HIS A 82 3.51 -9.49 5.18
N VAL A 83 2.79 -8.50 5.68
CA VAL A 83 2.91 -7.10 5.29
C VAL A 83 3.52 -6.32 6.46
N LEU A 84 3.98 -5.10 6.18
CA LEU A 84 4.54 -4.27 7.23
C LEU A 84 3.46 -3.86 8.23
N GLY A 85 2.28 -3.47 7.73
CA GLY A 85 1.19 -2.91 8.54
C GLY A 85 1.41 -1.43 8.82
N LEU A 86 1.70 -0.65 7.78
CA LEU A 86 1.97 0.79 7.91
C LEU A 86 0.83 1.60 7.32
N PRO A 87 -0.04 2.20 8.16
CA PRO A 87 -1.07 3.12 7.69
C PRO A 87 -0.46 4.27 6.89
N ILE A 88 -1.18 4.69 5.84
CA ILE A 88 -0.65 5.64 4.87
C ILE A 88 -0.54 7.03 5.49
N GLY A 89 0.62 7.67 5.35
CA GLY A 89 0.93 8.94 6.03
C GLY A 89 1.68 8.75 7.35
N GLN A 90 1.90 7.51 7.78
CA GLN A 90 2.79 7.17 8.89
C GLN A 90 4.17 6.71 8.39
N HIS A 91 5.12 6.65 9.31
CA HIS A 91 6.50 6.23 9.08
C HIS A 91 6.95 5.21 10.12
N ILE A 92 8.09 4.58 9.88
CA ILE A 92 8.77 3.70 10.83
C ILE A 92 10.01 4.39 11.39
N TYR A 93 10.50 3.94 12.54
CA TYR A 93 11.80 4.29 13.07
C TYR A 93 12.75 3.12 12.87
N LEU A 94 13.93 3.43 12.35
CA LEU A 94 15.08 2.54 12.42
C LEU A 94 15.91 2.89 13.63
N SER A 95 16.33 1.88 14.39
CA SER A 95 17.29 2.05 15.49
C SER A 95 18.50 1.14 15.34
N ALA A 96 19.69 1.70 15.53
CA ALA A 96 20.94 0.97 15.51
C ALA A 96 21.94 1.61 16.47
N LYS A 97 22.89 0.81 16.98
CA LYS A 97 24.06 1.34 17.69
C LYS A 97 25.14 1.66 16.66
N VAL A 98 25.41 2.95 16.47
CA VAL A 98 26.45 3.46 15.57
C VAL A 98 27.50 4.13 16.45
N ASP A 99 28.74 3.67 16.39
CA ASP A 99 29.86 4.15 17.22
C ASP A 99 29.54 4.12 18.73
N GLY A 100 28.92 3.03 19.19
CA GLY A 100 28.51 2.87 20.59
C GLY A 100 27.27 3.70 21.01
N LYS A 101 26.77 4.62 20.17
CA LYS A 101 25.60 5.45 20.47
C LYS A 101 24.35 4.95 19.77
N LEU A 102 23.25 4.86 20.52
CA LEU A 102 21.94 4.55 19.95
C LEU A 102 21.48 5.70 19.04
N THR A 103 21.36 5.41 17.75
CA THR A 103 20.85 6.34 16.74
C THR A 103 19.47 5.87 16.29
N VAL A 104 18.48 6.76 16.37
CA VAL A 104 17.10 6.48 15.93
C VAL A 104 16.70 7.50 14.87
N ARG A 105 16.19 7.04 13.72
CA ARG A 105 15.76 7.92 12.62
C ARG A 105 14.47 7.44 11.98
N PRO A 106 13.54 8.36 11.65
CA PRO A 106 12.33 8.02 10.93
C PRO A 106 12.62 7.79 9.45
N TYR A 107 11.93 6.82 8.85
CA TYR A 107 11.91 6.56 7.42
C TYR A 107 10.49 6.20 6.99
N THR A 108 10.06 6.72 5.85
CA THR A 108 8.81 6.30 5.21
C THR A 108 9.16 5.29 4.10
N PRO A 109 8.72 4.03 4.21
CA PRO A 109 8.86 3.05 3.16
C PRO A 109 8.23 3.50 1.85
N ILE A 110 8.81 3.04 0.75
CA ILE A 110 8.25 3.22 -0.59
C ILE A 110 7.35 2.05 -1.01
N SER A 111 7.48 0.90 -0.33
CA SER A 111 6.55 -0.22 -0.44
C SER A 111 5.27 0.03 0.35
N SER A 112 4.22 -0.72 0.02
CA SER A 112 2.90 -0.64 0.65
C SER A 112 2.48 -1.99 1.23
N ASP A 113 1.35 -2.05 1.94
CA ASP A 113 0.79 -3.33 2.43
C ASP A 113 0.17 -4.19 1.29
N ASP A 114 0.25 -3.73 0.04
CA ASP A 114 0.02 -4.57 -1.12
C ASP A 114 1.20 -5.52 -1.36
N ASP A 115 2.42 -5.06 -1.06
CA ASP A 115 3.66 -5.83 -1.15
C ASP A 115 3.78 -6.78 0.05
N SER A 116 4.06 -8.07 -0.21
CA SER A 116 4.15 -9.10 0.84
C SER A 116 5.57 -9.68 0.90
N GLY A 117 6.02 -10.00 2.11
CA GLY A 117 7.32 -10.63 2.36
C GLY A 117 8.50 -9.69 2.52
N PHE A 118 8.36 -8.42 2.16
CA PHE A 118 9.44 -7.43 2.28
C PHE A 118 8.93 -6.01 2.55
N VAL A 119 9.87 -5.15 2.98
CA VAL A 119 9.69 -3.69 3.05
C VAL A 119 10.84 -3.01 2.31
N GLU A 120 10.53 -1.99 1.51
CA GLU A 120 11.53 -1.22 0.77
C GLU A 120 11.69 0.21 1.29
N LEU A 121 12.95 0.61 1.48
CA LEU A 121 13.33 1.97 1.83
C LEU A 121 14.20 2.58 0.73
N MET A 122 13.86 3.79 0.31
CA MET A 122 14.71 4.63 -0.52
C MET A 122 15.47 5.59 0.38
N VAL A 123 16.80 5.48 0.44
CA VAL A 123 17.62 6.24 1.38
C VAL A 123 18.73 6.97 0.63
N LYS A 124 18.83 8.26 0.90
CA LYS A 124 19.98 9.08 0.51
C LYS A 124 21.09 8.92 1.55
N VAL A 125 22.25 8.45 1.10
CA VAL A 125 23.46 8.26 1.87
C VAL A 125 24.25 9.56 1.92
N TYR A 126 24.28 10.17 3.10
CA TYR A 126 25.11 11.34 3.36
C TYR A 126 26.52 10.88 3.73
N PHE A 127 27.43 10.80 2.77
CA PHE A 127 28.82 10.38 3.00
C PHE A 127 29.62 11.44 3.78
N LYS A 128 30.57 10.97 4.60
CA LYS A 128 31.58 11.81 5.23
C LYS A 128 32.45 12.55 4.22
N ASN A 129 32.97 13.71 4.60
CA ASN A 129 33.88 14.56 3.81
C ASN A 129 33.33 15.08 2.48
N VAL A 130 32.01 15.06 2.27
CA VAL A 130 31.38 15.62 1.05
C VAL A 130 30.90 17.05 1.28
N HIS A 131 30.21 17.32 2.39
CA HIS A 131 29.63 18.63 2.65
C HIS A 131 30.43 19.36 3.74
N PRO A 132 30.92 20.60 3.50
CA PRO A 132 31.80 21.30 4.44
C PRO A 132 31.17 21.56 5.81
N LYS A 133 29.85 21.79 5.86
CA LYS A 133 29.10 21.95 7.12
C LYS A 133 28.85 20.64 7.87
N PHE A 134 28.98 19.49 7.22
CA PHE A 134 28.67 18.17 7.77
C PHE A 134 29.79 17.17 7.44
N PRO A 135 31.00 17.38 7.99
CA PRO A 135 32.17 16.55 7.66
C PRO A 135 31.97 15.07 8.03
N ASP A 136 31.23 14.79 9.11
CA ASP A 136 30.97 13.42 9.57
C ASP A 136 29.91 12.68 8.74
N GLY A 137 29.19 13.38 7.87
CA GLY A 137 28.07 12.82 7.12
C GLY A 137 26.89 12.37 7.99
N GLY A 138 26.07 11.47 7.45
CA GLY A 138 24.87 10.94 8.12
C GLY A 138 25.15 9.62 8.83
N LYS A 139 25.00 9.59 10.16
CA LYS A 139 25.26 8.39 10.98
C LYS A 139 24.43 7.17 10.56
N MET A 140 23.11 7.30 10.56
CA MET A 140 22.22 6.19 10.20
C MET A 140 22.33 5.82 8.72
N SER A 141 22.45 6.80 7.83
CA SER A 141 22.49 6.53 6.39
C SER A 141 23.79 5.82 5.96
N GLN A 142 24.93 6.18 6.55
CA GLN A 142 26.19 5.48 6.34
C GLN A 142 26.19 4.09 6.99
N HIS A 143 25.58 3.95 8.18
CA HIS A 143 25.41 2.65 8.81
C HIS A 143 24.59 1.69 7.92
N LEU A 144 23.46 2.16 7.38
CA LEU A 144 22.65 1.40 6.42
C LEU A 144 23.46 0.99 5.19
N ASP A 145 24.22 1.92 4.61
CA ASP A 145 25.06 1.62 3.44
C ASP A 145 26.18 0.62 3.75
N SER A 146 26.65 0.55 5.01
CA SER A 146 27.65 -0.43 5.45
C SER A 146 27.09 -1.84 5.72
N LEU A 147 25.77 -1.99 5.84
CA LEU A 147 25.15 -3.29 6.10
C LEU A 147 25.42 -4.27 4.94
N LYS A 148 25.70 -5.51 5.33
CA LYS A 148 25.80 -6.66 4.44
C LYS A 148 24.44 -7.35 4.33
N ILE A 149 24.25 -8.10 3.25
CA ILE A 149 23.05 -8.92 3.08
C ILE A 149 22.99 -9.94 4.23
N GLY A 150 21.83 -10.06 4.86
CA GLY A 150 21.61 -10.86 6.06
C GLY A 150 21.73 -10.09 7.37
N ASP A 151 22.43 -8.95 7.41
CA ASP A 151 22.50 -8.11 8.61
C ASP A 151 21.12 -7.56 8.96
N THR A 152 20.83 -7.42 10.25
CA THR A 152 19.53 -6.96 10.74
C THR A 152 19.58 -5.51 11.22
N ILE A 153 18.42 -4.85 11.13
CA ILE A 153 18.20 -3.55 11.77
C ILE A 153 16.83 -3.53 12.46
N ASP A 154 16.74 -2.83 13.58
CA ASP A 154 15.50 -2.74 14.36
C ASP A 154 14.52 -1.77 13.70
N PHE A 155 13.37 -2.29 13.28
CA PHE A 155 12.19 -1.52 12.88
C PHE A 155 11.27 -1.31 14.08
N ARG A 156 10.71 -0.11 14.21
CA ARG A 156 9.68 0.22 15.21
C ARG A 156 8.65 1.15 14.61
N GLY A 157 7.38 0.88 14.86
CA GLY A 157 6.26 1.67 14.33
C GLY A 157 4.98 0.85 14.33
N PRO A 158 3.90 1.36 13.74
CA PRO A 158 3.82 2.59 12.95
C PRO A 158 3.77 3.88 13.79
N SER A 159 4.21 5.01 13.24
CA SER A 159 4.19 6.31 13.92
C SER A 159 3.86 7.46 12.98
N GLY A 160 3.08 8.43 13.44
CA GLY A 160 2.69 9.59 12.64
C GLY A 160 1.38 10.18 13.15
N LEU A 161 1.17 11.46 12.88
CA LEU A 161 -0.04 12.18 13.29
C LEU A 161 -1.13 12.19 12.21
N ILE A 162 -0.78 11.82 10.98
CA ILE A 162 -1.67 11.90 9.82
C ILE A 162 -1.84 10.48 9.28
N ILE A 163 -3.08 10.07 9.07
CA ILE A 163 -3.42 8.83 8.37
C ILE A 163 -4.34 9.19 7.21
N TYR A 164 -4.00 8.77 6.01
CA TYR A 164 -4.86 8.86 4.84
C TYR A 164 -5.72 7.61 4.73
N GLU A 165 -7.04 7.77 4.81
CA GLU A 165 -8.03 6.68 4.81
C GLU A 165 -8.62 6.43 3.41
N GLY A 166 -8.12 7.14 2.38
CA GLY A 166 -8.65 7.08 1.02
C GLY A 166 -9.78 8.08 0.77
N LYS A 167 -10.13 8.26 -0.52
CA LYS A 167 -11.25 9.11 -0.98
C LYS A 167 -11.23 10.56 -0.42
N GLY A 168 -10.03 11.08 -0.17
CA GLY A 168 -9.83 12.41 0.40
C GLY A 168 -10.03 12.52 1.91
N TYR A 169 -10.26 11.41 2.63
CA TYR A 169 -10.36 11.39 4.09
C TYR A 169 -8.98 11.27 4.74
N PHE A 170 -8.73 12.12 5.73
CA PHE A 170 -7.54 12.13 6.54
C PHE A 170 -7.94 12.12 8.02
N ALA A 171 -7.38 11.21 8.80
CA ALA A 171 -7.43 11.27 10.25
C ALA A 171 -6.18 12.02 10.75
N VAL A 172 -6.39 13.19 11.35
CA VAL A 172 -5.31 14.07 11.80
C VAL A 172 -5.35 14.21 13.31
N LYS A 173 -4.28 13.81 13.97
CA LYS A 173 -4.08 13.98 15.41
C LYS A 173 -3.42 15.34 15.70
N PRO A 174 -4.03 16.21 16.50
CA PRO A 174 -3.41 17.49 16.90
C PRO A 174 -2.13 17.29 17.70
N SER A 175 -2.06 16.22 18.50
CA SER A 175 -0.89 15.83 19.29
C SER A 175 -0.83 14.31 19.39
N LYS A 176 0.28 13.76 19.91
CA LYS A 176 0.45 12.30 20.08
C LYS A 176 -0.60 11.66 20.99
N THR A 177 -1.15 12.42 21.94
CA THR A 177 -2.09 11.95 22.96
C THR A 177 -3.55 12.29 22.62
N ALA A 178 -3.79 13.16 21.65
CA ALA A 178 -5.13 13.55 21.26
C ALA A 178 -5.76 12.55 20.28
N ASP A 179 -7.09 12.49 20.32
CA ASP A 179 -7.87 11.72 19.36
C ASP A 179 -7.73 12.27 17.94
N ALA A 180 -7.82 11.37 16.96
CA ALA A 180 -7.70 11.75 15.57
C ALA A 180 -9.00 12.41 15.10
N VAL A 181 -8.87 13.61 14.54
CA VAL A 181 -9.99 14.32 13.91
C VAL A 181 -10.02 13.95 12.44
N ARG A 182 -11.11 13.30 12.02
CA ARG A 182 -11.33 12.92 10.63
C ARG A 182 -11.79 14.14 9.83
N ARG A 183 -11.07 14.45 8.75
CA ARG A 183 -11.37 15.57 7.83
C ARG A 183 -11.33 15.10 6.39
N ARG A 184 -12.20 15.67 5.55
CA ARG A 184 -12.21 15.39 4.11
C ARG A 184 -11.69 16.59 3.34
N PHE A 185 -10.72 16.36 2.47
CA PHE A 185 -10.17 17.37 1.58
C PHE A 185 -10.41 16.98 0.12
N LYS A 186 -10.81 17.95 -0.70
CA LYS A 186 -10.96 17.76 -2.16
C LYS A 186 -9.62 17.90 -2.88
N ASN A 187 -8.81 18.85 -2.43
CA ASN A 187 -7.49 19.16 -3.00
C ASN A 187 -6.45 19.04 -1.88
N VAL A 188 -5.30 18.43 -2.18
CA VAL A 188 -4.18 18.27 -1.25
C VAL A 188 -2.95 18.89 -1.90
N GLY A 189 -2.47 20.02 -1.35
CA GLY A 189 -1.20 20.60 -1.75
C GLY A 189 -0.06 19.90 -1.03
N MET A 190 0.95 19.46 -1.77
CA MET A 190 2.13 18.79 -1.22
C MET A 190 3.39 19.57 -1.61
N ILE A 191 4.20 19.91 -0.62
CA ILE A 191 5.50 20.56 -0.80
C ILE A 191 6.55 19.66 -0.16
N ALA A 192 7.55 19.25 -0.93
CA ALA A 192 8.62 18.38 -0.47
C ALA A 192 9.97 18.86 -1.01
N GLY A 193 11.02 18.62 -0.21
CA GLY A 193 12.41 18.88 -0.59
C GLY A 193 13.30 17.72 -0.18
N GLY A 194 14.23 17.32 -1.06
CA GLY A 194 15.18 16.23 -0.80
C GLY A 194 14.50 14.91 -0.44
N THR A 195 14.94 14.28 0.65
CA THR A 195 14.38 13.00 1.13
C THR A 195 12.96 13.10 1.69
N GLY A 196 12.43 14.33 1.88
CA GLY A 196 11.05 14.56 2.33
C GLY A 196 9.97 14.20 1.29
N ILE A 197 10.35 13.75 0.10
CA ILE A 197 9.43 13.30 -0.95
C ILE A 197 8.76 11.96 -0.64
N THR A 198 9.38 11.09 0.15
CA THR A 198 8.86 9.74 0.45
C THR A 198 7.50 9.72 1.15
N PRO A 199 7.19 10.53 2.18
CA PRO A 199 5.84 10.59 2.73
C PRO A 199 4.80 11.10 1.73
N MET A 200 5.18 12.02 0.84
CA MET A 200 4.28 12.53 -0.21
C MET A 200 4.01 11.47 -1.27
N LEU A 201 5.03 10.68 -1.62
CA LEU A 201 4.90 9.58 -2.57
C LEU A 201 3.91 8.52 -2.07
N GLN A 202 3.92 8.18 -0.78
CA GLN A 202 2.99 7.20 -0.21
C GLN A 202 1.53 7.61 -0.39
N VAL A 203 1.19 8.89 -0.14
CA VAL A 203 -0.16 9.43 -0.33
C VAL A 203 -0.51 9.52 -1.81
N TYR A 204 0.42 10.01 -2.63
CA TYR A 204 0.22 10.15 -4.08
C TYR A 204 -0.07 8.80 -4.75
N THR A 205 0.73 7.77 -4.48
CA THR A 205 0.58 6.45 -5.08
C THR A 205 -0.81 5.87 -4.79
N LEU A 206 -1.31 6.02 -3.56
CA LEU A 206 -2.65 5.53 -3.22
C LEU A 206 -3.77 6.32 -3.93
N VAL A 207 -3.68 7.65 -3.95
CA VAL A 207 -4.65 8.50 -4.66
C VAL A 207 -4.67 8.15 -6.15
N PHE A 208 -3.51 7.96 -6.75
CA PHE A 208 -3.34 7.66 -8.17
C PHE A 208 -3.88 6.28 -8.55
N ILE A 209 -3.58 5.24 -7.76
CA ILE A 209 -4.14 3.89 -7.95
C ILE A 209 -5.67 3.96 -7.88
N PHE A 210 -6.22 4.67 -6.90
CA PHE A 210 -7.67 4.82 -6.75
C PHE A 210 -8.33 5.50 -7.96
N ILE A 211 -7.78 6.62 -8.45
CA ILE A 211 -8.31 7.32 -9.63
C ILE A 211 -8.28 6.40 -10.86
N THR A 212 -7.18 5.67 -11.05
CA THR A 212 -7.00 4.77 -12.19
C THR A 212 -8.02 3.62 -12.17
N LEU A 213 -8.31 3.07 -10.99
CA LEU A 213 -9.29 1.98 -10.81
C LEU A 213 -10.76 2.44 -10.90
N THR A 214 -11.04 3.72 -10.64
CA THR A 214 -12.43 4.22 -10.60
C THR A 214 -12.84 5.01 -11.85
N GLN A 215 -11.90 5.63 -12.58
CA GLN A 215 -12.19 6.49 -13.75
C GLN A 215 -11.08 6.38 -14.82
N PRO A 216 -10.94 5.25 -15.55
CA PRO A 216 -9.86 5.07 -16.53
C PRO A 216 -9.88 6.08 -17.70
N LEU A 217 -11.05 6.63 -18.04
CA LEU A 217 -11.24 7.51 -19.21
C LEU A 217 -10.77 8.97 -19.00
N GLN A 218 -10.57 9.43 -17.76
CA GLN A 218 -10.22 10.84 -17.46
C GLN A 218 -8.70 11.09 -17.40
N PHE A 219 -7.91 10.02 -17.56
CA PHE A 219 -6.47 9.98 -17.31
C PHE A 219 -5.62 10.77 -18.33
N SER A 220 -6.06 10.87 -19.59
CA SER A 220 -5.35 11.61 -20.65
C SER A 220 -5.27 13.12 -20.40
N SER A 221 -6.18 13.67 -19.60
CA SER A 221 -6.25 15.09 -19.26
C SER A 221 -5.38 15.45 -18.05
N LEU A 222 -5.20 14.53 -17.09
CA LEU A 222 -4.50 14.81 -15.83
C LEU A 222 -2.97 14.94 -16.00
N ARG A 223 -2.36 14.26 -17.00
CA ARG A 223 -0.93 14.41 -17.32
C ARG A 223 -0.52 15.86 -17.65
N ARG A 224 -1.43 16.71 -18.13
CA ARG A 224 -1.12 18.11 -18.50
C ARG A 224 -1.08 19.09 -17.32
N LYS A 225 -1.57 18.71 -16.14
CA LYS A 225 -1.63 19.61 -14.96
C LYS A 225 -0.51 19.40 -13.94
N ILE A 226 0.36 18.41 -14.14
CA ILE A 226 1.48 18.13 -13.23
C ILE A 226 2.69 18.95 -13.70
N SER A 227 2.76 20.22 -13.28
CA SER A 227 3.98 21.02 -13.40
C SER A 227 4.85 20.75 -12.18
N PHE A 228 5.89 19.92 -12.34
CA PHE A 228 6.96 19.80 -11.35
C PHE A 228 7.80 21.08 -11.39
N LEU A 229 7.55 22.02 -10.48
CA LEU A 229 8.51 23.10 -10.22
C LEU A 229 9.68 22.53 -9.40
N SER A 230 10.73 22.12 -10.09
CA SER A 230 12.01 21.78 -9.46
C SER A 230 12.69 23.06 -9.00
N TYR A 231 12.63 23.37 -7.70
CA TYR A 231 13.52 24.37 -7.11
C TYR A 231 14.89 23.72 -6.86
N ARG A 232 15.85 24.04 -7.73
CA ARG A 232 17.26 23.70 -7.57
C ARG A 232 17.83 24.66 -6.51
N ALA A 233 17.99 24.18 -5.28
CA ALA A 233 18.76 24.91 -4.27
C ALA A 233 20.25 24.83 -4.65
N GLY A 234 20.87 26.00 -4.81
CA GLY A 234 22.31 26.15 -5.07
C GLY A 234 23.18 25.90 -3.84
#